data_AF-A0A5C8P3L1-F1
#
_entry.id   AF-A0A5C8P3L1-F1
#
_cell.length_a   1.000
_cell.length_b   1.000
_cell.length_c   1.000
_cell.angle_alpha   90.00
_cell.angle_beta   90.00
_cell.angle_gamma   90.00
#
_symmetry.space_group_name_H-M   'P 1'
#
loop_
_entity.id
_entity.type
_entity.pdbx_description
1 polymer ?
#
loop_
_entity_poly.entity_id
_entity_poly.type
_entity_poly.pdbx_seq_one_letter_code
_entity_poly.pdbx_strand_id
1 'polypeptide(L)'
;MLIRYKKNIEKIAMGLLSFMPTVKDVKTLQQIIKEYDTNPNWHLHLWKAEDDMIGVIGLQVDDDRLEAGIQHVAVSPSHRNQGIGKKMIAEINQQYHNYHIWAEAEIDDFYNKCCDDVD
;
A
#
# COMPACT_ATOMS: atom_id res chain seq x y z
N MET A 1 -11.92 1.30 -4.16
CA MET A 1 -11.70 -0.16 -4.13
C MET A 1 -10.25 -0.46 -4.44
N LEU A 2 -9.69 -1.46 -3.78
CA LEU A 2 -8.35 -1.96 -4.08
C LEU A 2 -8.32 -2.78 -5.37
N ILE A 3 -7.27 -2.56 -6.16
CA ILE A 3 -6.98 -3.28 -7.38
C ILE A 3 -5.57 -3.82 -7.27
N ARG A 4 -5.40 -5.12 -7.50
CA ARG A 4 -4.06 -5.74 -7.51
C ARG A 4 -3.21 -5.14 -8.62
N TYR A 5 -1.98 -4.77 -8.28
CA TYR A 5 -0.99 -4.30 -9.23
C TYR A 5 -0.72 -5.32 -10.34
N LYS A 6 -0.53 -4.81 -11.57
CA LYS A 6 -0.06 -5.54 -12.74
C LYS A 6 0.91 -4.65 -13.50
N LYS A 7 1.84 -5.26 -14.24
CA LYS A 7 2.89 -4.54 -14.97
C LYS A 7 2.39 -3.42 -15.89
N ASN A 8 1.19 -3.56 -16.47
CA ASN A 8 0.62 -2.54 -17.36
C ASN A 8 0.27 -1.21 -16.68
N ILE A 9 0.17 -1.17 -15.34
CA ILE A 9 -0.06 0.05 -14.55
C ILE A 9 1.18 0.49 -13.76
N GLU A 10 2.36 -0.02 -14.10
CA GLU A 10 3.65 0.32 -13.47
C GLU A 10 3.87 1.83 -13.31
N LYS A 11 3.70 2.60 -14.38
CA LYS A 11 3.97 4.04 -14.32
C LYS A 11 3.09 4.77 -13.30
N ILE A 12 1.84 4.32 -13.16
CA ILE A 12 0.89 4.87 -12.19
C ILE A 12 1.30 4.47 -10.78
N ALA A 13 1.60 3.18 -10.56
CA ALA A 13 2.08 2.67 -9.28
C ALA A 13 3.35 3.39 -8.82
N MET A 14 4.32 3.56 -9.73
CA MET A 14 5.55 4.31 -9.49
C MET A 14 5.27 5.78 -9.15
N GLY A 15 4.36 6.44 -9.88
CA GLY A 15 3.97 7.82 -9.62
C GLY A 15 3.28 8.01 -8.26
N LEU A 16 2.58 7.01 -7.75
CA LEU A 16 1.99 7.05 -6.41
C LEU A 16 3.04 6.73 -5.32
N LEU A 17 3.90 5.73 -5.57
CA LEU A 17 4.98 5.36 -4.66
C LEU A 17 6.00 6.50 -4.46
N SER A 18 6.19 7.38 -5.46
CA SER A 18 7.09 8.53 -5.33
C SER A 18 6.63 9.56 -4.29
N PHE A 19 5.38 9.46 -3.79
CA PHE A 19 4.90 10.29 -2.69
C PHE A 19 5.31 9.77 -1.30
N MET A 20 5.92 8.58 -1.21
CA MET A 20 6.50 8.06 0.04
C MET A 20 7.75 8.85 0.41
N PRO A 21 7.90 9.32 1.67
CA PRO A 21 9.11 10.01 2.12
C PRO A 21 10.39 9.17 2.00
N THR A 22 10.26 7.84 2.06
CA THR A 22 11.38 6.88 1.95
C THR A 22 11.90 6.75 0.51
N VAL A 23 11.11 7.15 -0.48
CA VAL A 23 11.47 7.07 -1.91
C VAL A 23 12.15 8.36 -2.34
N LYS A 24 13.48 8.37 -2.34
CA LYS A 24 14.30 9.60 -2.54
C LYS A 24 14.65 9.89 -3.99
N ASP A 25 14.71 8.87 -4.84
CA ASP A 25 15.11 9.00 -6.23
C ASP A 25 14.48 7.93 -7.13
N VAL A 26 14.64 8.12 -8.44
CA VAL A 26 14.09 7.21 -9.47
C VAL A 26 14.70 5.81 -9.36
N LYS A 27 15.95 5.68 -8.91
CA LYS A 27 16.64 4.39 -8.79
C LYS A 27 16.00 3.55 -7.67
N THR A 28 15.73 4.17 -6.53
CA THR A 28 15.01 3.57 -5.39
C THR A 28 13.62 3.12 -5.82
N LEU A 29 12.91 3.98 -6.55
CA LEU A 29 11.57 3.67 -7.08
C LEU A 29 11.59 2.47 -8.04
N GLN A 30 12.57 2.41 -8.94
CA GLN A 30 12.78 1.29 -9.85
C GLN A 30 13.09 -0.02 -9.12
N GLN A 31 13.84 0.05 -8.03
CA GLN A 31 14.14 -1.12 -7.21
C GLN A 31 12.90 -1.64 -6.48
N ILE A 32 12.12 -0.75 -5.86
CA ILE A 32 10.88 -1.10 -5.18
C ILE A 32 9.88 -1.75 -6.14
N ILE A 33 9.64 -1.14 -7.30
CA ILE A 33 8.66 -1.68 -8.24
C ILE A 33 9.12 -3.02 -8.83
N LYS A 34 10.42 -3.18 -9.06
CA LYS A 34 10.99 -4.46 -9.48
C LYS A 34 10.75 -5.54 -8.44
N GLU A 35 10.90 -5.23 -7.15
CA GLU A 35 10.64 -6.20 -6.09
C GLU A 35 9.17 -6.64 -6.09
N TYR A 36 8.22 -5.72 -6.23
CA TYR A 36 6.79 -6.05 -6.40
C TYR A 36 6.45 -6.84 -7.67
N ASP A 37 7.27 -6.76 -8.72
CA ASP A 37 7.10 -7.56 -9.94
C ASP A 37 7.63 -8.98 -9.78
N THR A 38 8.74 -9.15 -9.06
CA THR A 38 9.50 -10.41 -9.07
C THR A 38 9.37 -11.24 -7.80
N ASN A 39 9.05 -10.61 -6.67
CA ASN A 39 8.94 -11.29 -5.40
C ASN A 39 7.48 -11.71 -5.16
N PRO A 40 7.18 -13.01 -5.12
CA PRO A 40 5.81 -13.49 -4.94
C PRO A 40 5.20 -13.08 -3.60
N ASN A 41 6.03 -12.82 -2.59
CA ASN A 41 5.60 -12.41 -1.26
C ASN A 41 5.29 -10.91 -1.19
N TRP A 42 5.61 -10.13 -2.24
CA TRP A 42 5.41 -8.70 -2.27
C TRP A 42 4.15 -8.34 -3.06
N HIS A 43 3.22 -7.72 -2.34
CA HIS A 43 1.84 -7.60 -2.74
C HIS A 43 1.46 -6.12 -2.89
N LEU A 44 1.54 -5.58 -4.11
CA LEU A 44 1.16 -4.18 -4.38
C LEU A 44 -0.30 -4.04 -4.83
N HIS A 45 -1.01 -3.07 -4.26
CA HIS A 45 -2.39 -2.75 -4.59
C HIS A 45 -2.53 -1.25 -4.83
N LEU A 46 -3.41 -0.86 -5.74
CA LEU A 46 -3.77 0.53 -6.00
C LEU A 46 -5.22 0.77 -5.58
N TRP A 47 -5.49 1.94 -5.04
CA TRP A 47 -6.83 2.40 -4.77
C TRP A 47 -7.41 3.13 -5.97
N LYS A 48 -8.45 2.54 -6.57
CA LYS A 48 -9.26 3.20 -7.59
C LYS A 48 -10.46 3.88 -6.95
N ALA A 49 -10.64 5.16 -7.23
CA ALA A 49 -11.86 5.91 -6.98
C ALA A 49 -12.36 6.47 -8.31
N GLU A 50 -13.63 6.18 -8.63
CA GLU A 50 -14.19 6.47 -9.95
C GLU A 50 -13.31 5.87 -11.06
N ASP A 51 -12.70 6.71 -11.90
CA ASP A 51 -11.80 6.32 -12.97
C ASP A 51 -10.31 6.53 -12.68
N ASP A 52 -9.98 7.12 -11.52
CA ASP A 52 -8.61 7.47 -11.16
C ASP A 52 -8.00 6.52 -10.14
N MET A 53 -6.71 6.21 -10.35
CA MET A 53 -5.87 5.52 -9.39
C MET A 53 -5.21 6.56 -8.49
N ILE A 54 -5.66 6.67 -7.25
CA ILE A 54 -5.32 7.79 -6.36
C ILE A 54 -4.60 7.38 -5.08
N GLY A 55 -4.38 6.09 -4.88
CA GLY A 55 -3.63 5.58 -3.74
C GLY A 55 -2.90 4.28 -4.07
N VAL A 56 -1.89 3.97 -3.26
CA VAL A 56 -1.11 2.74 -3.34
C VAL A 56 -0.89 2.21 -1.93
N ILE A 57 -0.99 0.89 -1.78
CA ILE A 57 -0.65 0.16 -0.57
C ILE A 57 0.08 -1.11 -0.94
N GLY A 58 1.21 -1.35 -0.29
CA GLY A 58 2.11 -2.45 -0.57
C GLY A 58 2.43 -3.24 0.68
N LEU A 59 2.38 -4.56 0.54
CA LEU A 59 2.55 -5.51 1.64
C LEU A 59 3.69 -6.48 1.36
N GLN A 60 4.33 -6.95 2.42
CA GLN A 60 5.07 -8.19 2.45
C GLN A 60 4.19 -9.26 3.13
N VAL A 61 3.97 -10.38 2.46
CA VAL A 61 3.08 -11.45 2.94
C VAL A 61 3.88 -12.73 3.12
N ASP A 62 3.71 -13.36 4.27
CA ASP A 62 4.23 -14.68 4.58
C ASP A 62 3.04 -15.61 4.82
N ASP A 63 2.70 -16.40 3.80
CA ASP A 63 1.58 -17.34 3.85
C ASP A 63 1.82 -18.50 4.81
N ASP A 64 3.07 -18.89 5.04
CA ASP A 64 3.42 -19.99 5.95
C ASP A 64 3.21 -19.58 7.41
N ARG A 65 3.49 -18.31 7.73
CA ARG A 65 3.32 -17.74 9.08
C ARG A 65 1.99 -17.04 9.28
N LEU A 66 1.20 -16.87 8.22
CA LEU A 66 0.01 -16.03 8.22
C LEU A 66 0.33 -14.61 8.73
N GLU A 67 1.38 -13.99 8.20
CA GLU A 67 1.77 -12.62 8.53
C GLU A 67 1.69 -11.71 7.31
N ALA A 68 1.25 -10.46 7.50
CA ALA A 68 1.19 -9.45 6.44
C ALA A 68 1.67 -8.10 6.96
N GLY A 69 2.84 -7.65 6.49
CA GLY A 69 3.46 -6.38 6.85
C GLY A 69 3.15 -5.30 5.83
N ILE A 70 2.57 -4.19 6.26
CA ILE A 70 2.34 -3.01 5.44
C ILE A 70 3.62 -2.18 5.38
N GLN A 71 4.25 -2.14 4.21
CA GLN A 71 5.57 -1.54 3.99
C GLN A 71 5.52 -0.24 3.15
N HIS A 72 4.46 -0.03 2.38
CA HIS A 72 4.32 1.19 1.58
C HIS A 72 2.86 1.66 1.57
N VAL A 73 2.60 2.93 1.88
CA VAL A 73 1.25 3.54 1.80
C VAL A 73 1.36 4.97 1.34
N ALA A 74 0.74 5.30 0.20
CA ALA A 74 0.64 6.67 -0.25
C ALA A 74 -0.71 6.98 -0.89
N VAL A 75 -1.16 8.22 -0.70
CA VAL A 75 -2.33 8.80 -1.37
C VAL A 75 -1.88 10.03 -2.14
N SER A 76 -2.38 10.15 -3.37
CA SER A 76 -2.20 11.31 -4.23
C SER A 76 -2.46 12.60 -3.45
N PRO A 77 -1.56 13.60 -3.49
CA PRO A 77 -1.68 14.82 -2.68
C PRO A 77 -3.02 15.54 -2.82
N SER A 78 -3.60 15.58 -4.02
CA SER A 78 -4.90 16.21 -4.31
C SER A 78 -6.10 15.50 -3.67
N HIS A 79 -5.91 14.27 -3.19
CA HIS A 79 -6.95 13.42 -2.61
C HIS A 79 -6.70 13.09 -1.13
N ARG A 80 -5.73 13.75 -0.49
CA ARG A 80 -5.47 13.57 0.95
C ARG A 80 -6.62 14.14 1.80
N ASN A 81 -6.71 13.70 3.05
CA ASN A 81 -7.72 14.13 4.03
C ASN A 81 -9.17 13.75 3.68
N GLN A 82 -9.38 12.83 2.73
CA GLN A 82 -10.70 12.29 2.36
C GLN A 82 -10.95 10.86 2.92
N GLY A 83 -10.14 10.43 3.90
CA GLY A 83 -10.23 9.10 4.50
C GLY A 83 -9.79 7.94 3.58
N ILE A 84 -9.20 8.20 2.41
CA ILE A 84 -8.79 7.17 1.45
C ILE A 84 -7.75 6.21 2.04
N GLY A 85 -6.75 6.73 2.75
CA GLY A 85 -5.74 5.89 3.40
C GLY A 85 -6.38 4.93 4.41
N LYS A 86 -7.28 5.43 5.26
CA LYS A 86 -8.06 4.60 6.19
C LYS A 86 -8.88 3.53 5.48
N LYS A 87 -9.52 3.87 4.36
CA LYS A 87 -10.25 2.90 3.53
C LYS A 87 -9.33 1.81 2.93
N MET A 88 -8.12 2.18 2.50
CA MET A 88 -7.13 1.19 2.03
C MET A 88 -6.72 0.24 3.15
N ILE A 89 -6.41 0.75 4.35
CA ILE A 89 -6.08 -0.08 5.51
C ILE A 89 -7.25 -1.00 5.88
N ALA A 90 -8.47 -0.49 5.90
CA ALA A 90 -9.65 -1.28 6.19
C ALA A 90 -9.88 -2.42 5.18
N GLU A 91 -9.76 -2.16 3.87
CA GLU A 91 -9.88 -3.22 2.85
C GLU A 91 -8.73 -4.24 2.95
N ILE A 92 -7.51 -3.82 3.31
CA ILE A 92 -6.41 -4.75 3.59
C ILE A 92 -6.72 -5.63 4.80
N ASN A 93 -7.19 -5.05 5.90
CA ASN A 93 -7.56 -5.80 7.10
C ASN A 93 -8.66 -6.82 6.82
N GLN A 94 -9.61 -6.47 5.95
CA GLN A 94 -10.64 -7.41 5.51
C GLN A 94 -10.08 -8.51 4.59
N GLN A 95 -9.21 -8.16 3.64
CA GLN A 95 -8.66 -9.11 2.68
C GLN A 95 -7.71 -10.12 3.34
N TYR A 96 -6.91 -9.67 4.30
CA TYR A 96 -5.95 -10.48 5.05
C TYR A 96 -6.43 -10.79 6.48
N HIS A 97 -7.75 -10.92 6.68
CA HIS A 97 -8.35 -11.12 8.02
C HIS A 97 -7.85 -12.35 8.79
N ASN A 98 -7.27 -13.34 8.11
CA ASN A 98 -6.67 -14.53 8.73
C ASN A 98 -5.17 -14.36 9.04
N TYR A 99 -4.59 -13.21 8.72
CA TYR A 99 -3.18 -12.91 8.92
C TYR A 99 -3.01 -12.01 10.14
N HIS A 100 -1.87 -12.14 10.82
CA HIS A 100 -1.38 -11.12 11.72
C HIS A 100 -0.85 -9.93 10.90
N ILE A 101 -1.59 -8.82 10.94
CA ILE A 101 -1.26 -7.61 10.20
C ILE A 101 -0.46 -6.66 11.08
N TRP A 102 0.65 -6.16 10.54
CA TRP A 102 1.52 -5.18 11.16
C TRP A 102 1.94 -4.11 10.14
N ALA A 103 2.52 -3.01 10.60
CA ALA A 103 3.02 -1.94 9.76
C ALA A 103 4.50 -1.65 10.05
N GLU A 104 5.26 -1.26 9.03
CA GLU A 104 6.63 -0.76 9.22
C GLU A 104 6.62 0.53 10.06
N ALA A 105 7.75 0.81 10.74
CA ALA A 105 7.85 1.90 11.71
C ALA A 105 7.44 3.27 11.14
N GLU A 106 7.72 3.52 9.87
CA GLU A 106 7.36 4.75 9.16
C GLU A 106 5.85 4.89 8.90
N ILE A 107 5.10 3.79 9.00
CA ILE A 107 3.66 3.70 8.72
C ILE A 107 2.87 3.42 10.01
N ASP A 108 3.52 2.93 11.07
CA ASP A 108 2.88 2.47 12.31
C ASP A 108 1.95 3.53 12.94
N ASP A 109 2.42 4.77 13.08
CA ASP A 109 1.62 5.89 13.59
C ASP A 109 0.35 6.14 12.75
N PHE A 110 0.42 5.96 11.43
CA PHE A 110 -0.71 6.11 10.53
C PHE A 110 -1.65 4.92 10.61
N TYR A 111 -1.10 3.71 10.70
CA TYR A 111 -1.85 2.46 10.82
C TYR A 111 -2.65 2.43 12.12
N ASN A 112 -2.03 2.73 13.27
CA ASN A 112 -2.67 2.72 14.58
C ASN A 112 -3.85 3.70 14.63
N LYS A 113 -3.67 4.93 14.15
CA LYS A 113 -4.77 5.92 14.02
C LYS A 113 -5.94 5.41 13.17
N CYS A 114 -5.66 4.62 12.13
CA CYS A 114 -6.72 4.04 11.31
C CYS A 114 -7.49 2.93 12.02
N CYS A 115 -6.84 2.20 12.93
CA CYS A 115 -7.42 1.10 13.70
C CYS A 115 -8.14 1.56 14.98
N ASP A 116 -7.70 2.66 15.59
CA ASP A 116 -8.29 3.20 16.83
C ASP A 116 -9.66 3.85 16.61
N ASP A 117 -9.94 4.35 15.40
CA ASP A 117 -11.23 4.96 15.04
C ASP A 117 -12.31 3.91 14.64
N VAL A 118 -12.25 2.69 15.18
CA VAL A 118 -13.30 1.68 15.04
C VAL A 118 -14.19 1.75 16.27
N ASP A 119 -15.02 2.80 16.32
CA ASP A 119 -16.18 2.92 17.20
C ASP A 119 -17.47 2.54 16.45
#